data_AF-A0A0R3QB91-F1
#
_entry.id   AF-A0A0R3QB91-F1
#
_cell.length_a   1.000
_cell.length_b   1.000
_cell.length_c   1.000
_cell.angle_alpha   90.00
_cell.angle_beta   90.00
_cell.angle_gamma   90.00
#
_symmetry.space_group_name_H-M   'P 1'
#
loop_
_entity.id
_entity.type
_entity.pdbx_description
1 polymer ?
#
loop_
_entity_poly.entity_id
_entity_poly.type
_entity_poly.pdbx_seq_one_letter_code
_entity_poly.pdbx_strand_id
1 'polypeptide(L)'
;MVASCLLPFNKFLQPISDCEVSINDLIEQTVPDRWPVPQGHRPLRATGSALAVAVTLLEVCFPNTGARIMLFIGGACTHGPGAVVGEELKNPIRSWHTIKEDNAPYMKKATKFYDGLAARAVKNGHVIDIYSCALDQTGLYEMHACFNTTAGNVVMGDSFKSSLFKQTYQRVFEKDCNGFLKMGFNATMEVKVGNGLKIEGVLGCCANGSVKNASVSDTEMGIGGTCQWKFCSISPRTTIAALFEIVAQVTLRFYSDFLTDFYLFFIYLN
;
A
#
# COMPACT_ATOMS: atom_id res chain seq x y z
N MET A 1 0.72 -29.03 -19.27
CA MET A 1 0.24 -29.46 -17.94
C MET A 1 0.71 -28.44 -16.93
N VAL A 2 -0.16 -27.49 -16.57
CA VAL A 2 0.14 -26.55 -15.48
C VAL A 2 -0.09 -27.34 -14.20
N ALA A 3 0.95 -27.54 -13.40
CA ALA A 3 0.79 -28.10 -12.08
C ALA A 3 -0.19 -27.20 -11.31
N SER A 4 -1.41 -27.68 -11.07
CA SER A 4 -2.33 -27.04 -10.16
C SER A 4 -1.69 -27.11 -8.78
N CYS A 5 -1.01 -26.05 -8.38
CA CYS A 5 -0.59 -25.85 -7.01
C CYS A 5 -1.87 -25.89 -6.16
N LEU A 6 -2.15 -27.03 -5.53
CA LEU A 6 -3.30 -27.19 -4.66
C LEU A 6 -3.08 -26.25 -3.48
N LEU A 7 -3.76 -25.10 -3.52
CA LEU A 7 -3.79 -24.16 -2.42
C LEU A 7 -4.27 -24.91 -1.17
N PRO A 8 -3.59 -24.77 -0.01
CA PRO A 8 -4.02 -25.43 1.21
C PRO A 8 -5.48 -25.09 1.52
N PHE A 9 -6.28 -26.11 1.83
CA PHE A 9 -7.69 -25.94 2.19
C PHE A 9 -7.81 -24.97 3.37
N ASN A 10 -8.58 -23.90 3.19
CA ASN A 10 -8.78 -22.89 4.21
C ASN A 10 -10.26 -22.55 4.38
N LYS A 11 -10.80 -22.67 5.59
CA LYS A 11 -12.22 -22.41 5.85
C LYS A 11 -12.70 -21.00 5.45
N PHE A 12 -11.81 -20.00 5.50
CA PHE A 12 -12.14 -18.59 5.25
C PHE A 12 -11.80 -18.12 3.83
N LEU A 13 -10.97 -18.87 3.10
CA LEU A 13 -10.51 -18.54 1.76
C LEU A 13 -10.81 -19.72 0.83
N GLN A 14 -11.89 -19.58 0.07
CA GLN A 14 -12.43 -20.62 -0.81
C GLN A 14 -12.38 -20.15 -2.28
N PRO A 15 -12.30 -21.08 -3.25
CA PRO A 15 -12.44 -20.74 -4.66
C PRO A 15 -13.77 -20.06 -4.94
N ILE A 16 -13.76 -18.97 -5.71
CA ILE A 16 -14.98 -18.22 -6.04
C ILE A 16 -16.02 -19.08 -6.79
N SER A 17 -15.56 -20.04 -7.61
CA SER A 17 -16.42 -20.99 -8.34
C SER A 17 -17.33 -21.80 -7.41
N ASP A 18 -16.89 -22.03 -6.18
CA ASP A 18 -17.56 -22.94 -5.24
C ASP A 18 -18.51 -22.18 -4.30
N CYS A 19 -18.35 -20.86 -4.19
CA CYS A 19 -19.10 -20.01 -3.25
C CYS A 19 -19.74 -18.76 -3.87
N GLU A 20 -19.76 -18.63 -5.21
CA GLU A 20 -20.26 -17.44 -5.93
C GLU A 20 -21.68 -17.03 -5.51
N VAL A 21 -22.61 -17.98 -5.44
CA VAL A 21 -24.01 -17.68 -5.05
C VAL A 21 -24.05 -17.22 -3.60
N SER A 22 -23.39 -17.96 -2.70
CA SER A 22 -23.40 -17.65 -1.27
C SER A 22 -22.74 -16.31 -0.93
N ILE A 23 -21.66 -15.92 -1.62
CA ILE A 23 -21.00 -14.64 -1.38
C ILE A 23 -21.88 -13.47 -1.87
N ASN A 24 -22.55 -13.62 -3.01
CA ASN A 24 -23.46 -12.59 -3.52
C ASN A 24 -24.65 -12.40 -2.58
N ASP A 25 -25.27 -13.49 -2.11
CA ASP A 25 -26.37 -13.43 -1.15
C ASP A 25 -25.95 -12.72 0.16
N LEU A 26 -24.75 -13.01 0.68
CA LEU A 26 -24.23 -12.36 1.88
C LEU A 26 -23.96 -10.87 1.68
N ILE A 27 -23.44 -10.48 0.51
CA ILE A 27 -23.21 -9.08 0.17
C ILE A 27 -24.54 -8.33 0.07
N GLU A 28 -25.56 -8.92 -0.57
CA GLU A 28 -26.89 -8.31 -0.69
C GLU A 28 -27.62 -8.17 0.65
N GLN A 29 -27.38 -9.10 1.58
CA GLN A 29 -27.95 -9.08 2.93
C GLN A 29 -27.18 -8.18 3.90
N THR A 30 -26.06 -7.59 3.49
CA THR A 30 -25.25 -6.74 4.37
C THR A 30 -26.02 -5.47 4.72
N VAL A 31 -26.22 -5.25 6.02
CA VAL A 31 -26.94 -4.08 6.56
C VAL A 31 -25.97 -3.13 7.27
N PRO A 32 -26.33 -1.85 7.41
CA PRO A 32 -25.61 -0.94 8.30
C PRO A 32 -25.52 -1.50 9.72
N ASP A 33 -24.44 -1.13 10.41
CA ASP A 33 -24.25 -1.49 11.81
C ASP A 33 -25.45 -1.02 12.67
N ARG A 34 -25.91 -1.90 13.56
CA ARG A 34 -27.11 -1.71 14.37
C ARG A 34 -26.80 -1.10 15.74
N TRP A 35 -25.53 -0.96 16.10
CA TRP A 35 -25.17 -0.33 17.38
C TRP A 35 -25.66 1.12 17.42
N PRO A 36 -26.42 1.50 18.46
CA PRO A 36 -26.93 2.86 18.57
C PRO A 36 -25.77 3.84 18.73
N VAL A 37 -25.82 4.93 17.97
CA VAL A 37 -24.83 6.02 18.07
C VAL A 37 -25.44 7.14 18.89
N PRO A 38 -24.92 7.45 20.09
CA PRO A 38 -25.44 8.53 20.91
C PRO A 38 -25.34 9.87 20.19
N GLN A 39 -26.23 10.81 20.52
CA GLN A 39 -26.15 12.16 19.98
C GLN A 39 -24.78 12.79 20.30
N GLY A 40 -24.21 13.49 19.33
CA GLY A 40 -22.89 14.11 19.49
C GLY A 40 -21.72 13.13 19.39
N HIS A 41 -21.95 11.86 19.04
CA HIS A 41 -20.90 10.85 18.88
C HIS A 41 -20.82 10.32 17.44
N ARG A 42 -19.63 9.85 17.08
CA ARG A 42 -19.32 9.09 15.87
C ARG A 42 -19.61 7.60 16.11
N PRO A 43 -19.92 6.83 15.07
CA PRO A 43 -20.00 5.37 15.19
C PRO A 43 -18.67 4.78 15.67
N LEU A 44 -18.75 3.68 16.42
CA LEU A 44 -17.59 2.89 16.84
C LEU A 44 -17.06 2.10 15.65
N ARG A 45 -15.90 2.50 15.13
CA ARG A 45 -15.28 1.88 13.96
C ARG A 45 -13.93 1.32 14.33
N ALA A 46 -13.81 0.00 14.31
CA ALA A 46 -12.60 -0.74 14.62
C ALA A 46 -11.81 -1.12 13.35
N THR A 47 -11.54 -0.14 12.48
CA THR A 47 -10.83 -0.35 11.21
C THR A 47 -9.47 -1.01 11.41
N GLY A 48 -8.70 -0.56 12.39
CA GLY A 48 -7.37 -1.09 12.66
C GLY A 48 -7.40 -2.54 13.13
N SER A 49 -8.37 -2.93 13.96
CA SER A 49 -8.59 -4.33 14.34
C SER A 49 -8.97 -5.19 13.16
N ALA A 50 -9.90 -4.73 12.31
CA ALA A 50 -10.34 -5.46 11.12
C ALA A 50 -9.16 -5.72 10.16
N LEU A 51 -8.34 -4.70 9.91
CA LEU A 51 -7.15 -4.83 9.07
C LEU A 51 -6.10 -5.76 9.71
N ALA A 52 -5.88 -5.68 11.02
CA ALA A 52 -4.95 -6.56 11.73
C ALA A 52 -5.38 -8.04 11.63
N VAL A 53 -6.68 -8.33 11.75
CA VAL A 53 -7.20 -9.68 11.57
C VAL A 53 -6.99 -10.16 10.13
N ALA A 54 -7.29 -9.32 9.14
CA ALA A 54 -7.10 -9.68 7.73
C ALA A 54 -5.63 -9.98 7.39
N VAL A 55 -4.69 -9.13 7.85
CA VAL A 55 -3.25 -9.34 7.68
C VAL A 55 -2.81 -10.64 8.37
N THR A 56 -3.27 -10.88 9.60
CA THR A 56 -2.91 -12.09 10.36
C THR A 56 -3.46 -13.36 9.70
N LEU A 57 -4.68 -13.32 9.19
CA LEU A 57 -5.30 -14.44 8.49
C LEU A 57 -4.46 -14.83 7.26
N LEU A 58 -4.13 -13.85 6.40
CA LEU A 58 -3.32 -14.13 5.21
C LEU A 58 -1.90 -14.55 5.56
N GLU A 59 -1.28 -13.96 6.59
CA GLU A 59 0.05 -14.31 7.07
C GLU A 59 0.14 -15.79 7.49
N VAL A 60 -0.89 -16.31 8.16
CA VAL A 60 -0.92 -17.71 8.61
C VAL A 60 -1.30 -18.67 7.49
N CYS A 61 -2.23 -18.27 6.61
CA CYS A 61 -2.83 -19.18 5.63
C CYS A 61 -2.08 -19.22 4.29
N PHE A 62 -1.56 -18.09 3.82
CA PHE A 62 -0.92 -17.95 2.51
C PHE A 62 0.31 -17.02 2.57
N PRO A 63 1.34 -17.35 3.36
CA PRO A 63 2.57 -16.56 3.39
C PRO A 63 3.29 -16.60 2.04
N ASN A 64 3.97 -15.50 1.69
CA ASN A 64 4.79 -15.36 0.47
C ASN A 64 4.04 -15.62 -0.85
N THR A 65 2.72 -15.50 -0.84
CA THR A 65 1.85 -15.70 -2.00
C THR A 65 1.13 -14.39 -2.32
N GLY A 66 0.91 -14.11 -3.60
CA GLY A 66 0.16 -12.93 -4.01
C GLY A 66 -1.24 -12.91 -3.44
N ALA A 67 -1.53 -11.92 -2.59
CA ALA A 67 -2.85 -11.71 -2.00
C ALA A 67 -3.15 -10.22 -1.89
N ARG A 68 -4.43 -9.85 -1.97
CA ARG A 68 -4.88 -8.46 -1.92
C ARG A 68 -5.98 -8.28 -0.88
N ILE A 69 -5.71 -7.48 0.14
CA ILE A 69 -6.67 -7.02 1.13
C ILE A 69 -7.30 -5.74 0.59
N MET A 70 -8.62 -5.74 0.39
CA MET A 70 -9.36 -4.56 -0.07
C MET A 70 -10.15 -3.98 1.09
N LEU A 71 -9.70 -2.84 1.61
CA LEU A 71 -10.30 -2.18 2.75
C LEU A 71 -11.24 -1.06 2.29
N PHE A 72 -12.53 -1.19 2.56
CA PHE A 72 -13.54 -0.17 2.25
C PHE A 72 -13.91 0.59 3.54
N ILE A 73 -13.60 1.89 3.59
CA ILE A 73 -13.86 2.74 4.76
C ILE A 73 -14.74 3.92 4.41
N GLY A 74 -15.73 4.17 5.27
CA GLY A 74 -16.67 5.30 5.18
C GLY A 74 -16.55 6.27 6.35
N GLY A 75 -15.34 6.45 6.89
CA GLY A 75 -15.05 7.30 8.05
C GLY A 75 -13.82 6.86 8.82
N ALA A 76 -13.36 7.69 9.75
CA ALA A 76 -12.18 7.43 10.57
C ALA A 76 -12.36 6.25 11.54
N CYS A 77 -11.24 5.60 11.88
CA CYS A 77 -11.18 4.62 12.97
C CYS A 77 -11.36 5.36 14.30
N THR A 78 -12.37 5.00 15.08
CA THR A 78 -12.73 5.65 16.36
C THR A 78 -12.50 4.76 17.56
N HIS A 79 -12.33 3.45 17.35
CA HIS A 79 -12.25 2.47 18.43
C HIS A 79 -11.13 1.45 18.19
N GLY A 80 -10.44 1.07 19.26
CA GLY A 80 -9.39 0.05 19.21
C GLY A 80 -8.03 0.55 18.70
N PRO A 81 -7.10 -0.38 18.39
CA PRO A 81 -5.80 -0.02 17.84
C PRO A 81 -5.94 0.64 16.46
N GLY A 82 -5.10 1.63 16.18
CA GLY A 82 -5.20 2.43 14.96
C GLY A 82 -6.34 3.46 14.97
N ALA A 83 -6.91 3.80 16.14
CA ALA A 83 -7.85 4.90 16.29
C ALA A 83 -7.21 6.24 15.91
N VAL A 84 -7.92 7.01 15.09
CA VAL A 84 -7.48 8.26 14.45
C VAL A 84 -8.09 9.49 15.14
N VAL A 85 -9.28 9.31 15.72
CA VAL A 85 -10.03 10.35 16.44
C VAL A 85 -10.90 9.66 17.50
N GLY A 86 -11.29 10.39 18.54
CA GLY A 86 -12.27 9.92 19.51
C GLY A 86 -13.70 9.90 18.98
N GLU A 87 -14.59 9.33 19.79
CA GLU A 87 -16.00 9.17 19.45
C GLU A 87 -16.76 10.51 19.48
N GLU A 88 -16.42 11.43 20.37
CA GLU A 88 -17.14 12.70 20.51
C GLU A 88 -16.92 13.64 19.31
N LEU A 89 -18.00 14.07 18.66
CA LEU A 89 -17.99 15.00 17.52
C LEU A 89 -17.38 16.37 17.88
N LYS A 90 -17.45 16.76 19.16
CA LYS A 90 -16.83 18.00 19.67
C LYS A 90 -15.32 18.03 19.43
N ASN A 91 -14.69 16.86 19.39
CA ASN A 91 -13.28 16.73 19.09
C ASN A 91 -13.15 16.60 17.56
N PRO A 92 -12.60 17.61 16.86
CA PRO A 92 -12.44 17.54 15.42
C PRO A 92 -11.38 16.50 15.05
N ILE A 93 -11.46 16.00 13.82
CA ILE A 93 -10.34 15.23 13.25
C ILE A 93 -9.18 16.22 13.06
N ARG A 94 -7.96 15.77 13.35
CA ARG A 94 -6.74 16.59 13.24
C ARG A 94 -6.67 17.31 11.88
N SER A 95 -6.08 18.49 11.91
CA SER A 95 -5.72 19.31 10.75
C SER A 95 -4.20 19.47 10.64
N TRP A 96 -3.72 19.98 9.50
CA TRP A 96 -2.31 20.33 9.34
C TRP A 96 -1.80 21.32 10.39
N HIS A 97 -2.66 22.24 10.84
CA HIS A 97 -2.32 23.17 11.90
C HIS A 97 -2.10 22.45 13.24
N THR A 98 -3.02 21.57 13.63
CA THR A 98 -2.87 20.78 14.87
C THR A 98 -1.67 19.83 14.83
N ILE A 99 -1.32 19.32 13.65
CA ILE A 99 -0.11 18.50 13.46
C ILE A 99 1.15 19.35 13.67
N LYS A 100 1.18 20.56 13.10
CA LYS A 100 2.30 21.49 13.25
C LYS A 100 2.54 21.90 14.70
N GLU A 101 1.47 22.01 15.48
CA GLU A 101 1.53 22.34 16.91
C GLU A 101 1.75 21.11 17.82
N ASP A 102 1.98 19.93 17.24
CA ASP A 102 2.07 18.63 17.94
C ASP A 102 0.86 18.30 18.83
N ASN A 103 -0.30 18.86 18.51
CA ASN A 103 -1.57 18.69 19.23
C ASN A 103 -2.46 17.62 18.55
N ALA A 104 -1.87 16.52 18.12
CA ALA A 104 -2.54 15.42 17.43
C ALA A 104 -2.35 14.09 18.20
N PRO A 105 -3.11 13.85 19.28
CA PRO A 105 -2.81 12.80 20.26
C PRO A 105 -2.88 11.37 19.70
N TYR A 106 -3.74 11.13 18.70
CA TYR A 106 -3.94 9.81 18.11
C TYR A 106 -2.90 9.46 17.04
N MET A 107 -2.34 10.47 16.37
CA MET A 107 -1.59 10.33 15.12
C MET A 107 -0.37 9.41 15.27
N LYS A 108 0.56 9.72 16.19
CA LYS A 108 1.81 8.95 16.36
C LYS A 108 1.55 7.48 16.69
N LYS A 109 0.56 7.20 17.55
CA LYS A 109 0.19 5.84 17.96
C LYS A 109 -0.46 5.06 16.83
N ALA A 110 -1.35 5.71 16.06
CA ALA A 110 -2.02 5.09 14.93
C ALA A 110 -1.06 4.84 13.76
N THR A 111 -0.21 5.81 13.41
CA THR A 111 0.82 5.63 12.37
C THR A 111 1.72 4.45 12.68
N LYS A 112 2.29 4.37 13.90
CA LYS A 112 3.12 3.23 14.31
C LYS A 112 2.41 1.89 14.21
N PHE A 113 1.11 1.86 14.51
CA PHE A 113 0.31 0.64 14.39
C PHE A 113 0.15 0.19 12.94
N TYR A 114 -0.23 1.11 12.03
CA TYR A 114 -0.40 0.78 10.61
C TYR A 114 0.93 0.50 9.91
N ASP A 115 2.02 1.16 10.30
CA ASP A 115 3.38 0.85 9.83
C ASP A 115 3.75 -0.60 10.17
N GLY A 116 3.40 -1.06 11.37
CA GLY A 116 3.60 -2.45 11.79
C GLY A 116 2.79 -3.45 10.96
N LEU A 117 1.54 -3.10 10.60
CA LEU A 117 0.72 -3.94 9.71
C LEU A 117 1.27 -3.96 8.28
N ALA A 118 1.71 -2.82 7.77
CA ALA A 118 2.31 -2.69 6.45
C ALA A 118 3.58 -3.55 6.33
N ALA A 119 4.48 -3.48 7.32
CA ALA A 119 5.70 -4.29 7.36
C ALA A 119 5.39 -5.80 7.34
N ARG A 120 4.36 -6.25 8.07
CA ARG A 120 3.90 -7.64 8.06
C ARG A 120 3.34 -8.07 6.70
N ALA A 121 2.52 -7.21 6.07
CA ALA A 121 1.99 -7.48 4.73
C ALA A 121 3.11 -7.56 3.69
N VAL A 122 4.05 -6.61 3.71
CA VAL A 122 5.24 -6.59 2.84
C VAL A 122 6.06 -7.87 2.99
N LYS A 123 6.35 -8.28 4.22
CA LYS A 123 7.11 -9.51 4.50
C LYS A 123 6.48 -10.71 3.81
N ASN A 124 5.15 -10.84 3.89
CA ASN A 124 4.42 -11.95 3.30
C ASN A 124 4.02 -11.76 1.82
N GLY A 125 4.34 -10.61 1.20
CA GLY A 125 4.02 -10.35 -0.20
C GLY A 125 2.54 -10.02 -0.46
N HIS A 126 1.85 -9.51 0.57
CA HIS A 126 0.44 -9.13 0.52
C HIS A 126 0.26 -7.64 0.25
N VAL A 127 -0.84 -7.30 -0.42
CA VAL A 127 -1.19 -5.95 -0.84
C VAL A 127 -2.32 -5.42 0.01
N ILE A 128 -2.26 -4.14 0.41
CA ILE A 128 -3.36 -3.47 1.10
C ILE A 128 -3.87 -2.31 0.24
N ASP A 129 -5.06 -2.48 -0.32
CA ASP A 129 -5.81 -1.41 -1.00
C ASP A 129 -6.71 -0.70 0.01
N ILE A 130 -6.81 0.63 -0.08
CA ILE A 130 -7.71 1.44 0.76
C ILE A 130 -8.65 2.26 -0.12
N TYR A 131 -9.92 1.90 -0.07
CA TYR A 131 -11.02 2.60 -0.71
C TYR A 131 -11.76 3.44 0.33
N SER A 132 -11.49 4.73 0.34
CA SER A 132 -12.00 5.69 1.31
C SER A 132 -13.08 6.56 0.70
N CYS A 133 -14.34 6.40 1.15
CA CYS A 133 -15.43 7.26 0.72
C CYS A 133 -16.23 7.83 1.91
N ALA A 134 -15.97 9.09 2.25
CA ALA A 134 -16.64 9.81 3.32
C ALA A 134 -16.56 11.33 3.09
N LEU A 135 -17.48 12.09 3.67
CA LEU A 135 -17.46 13.57 3.63
C LEU A 135 -16.36 14.16 4.52
N ASP A 136 -15.96 13.44 5.56
CA ASP A 136 -14.87 13.78 6.47
C ASP A 136 -13.64 12.92 6.21
N GLN A 137 -12.50 13.34 6.80
CA GLN A 137 -11.26 12.56 6.76
C GLN A 137 -11.44 11.15 7.35
N THR A 138 -10.78 10.16 6.75
CA THR A 138 -10.87 8.75 7.16
C THR A 138 -9.60 8.20 7.83
N GLY A 139 -8.54 9.01 7.89
CA GLY A 139 -7.25 8.59 8.47
C GLY A 139 -6.26 7.99 7.48
N LEU A 140 -6.35 8.33 6.19
CA LEU A 140 -5.39 7.87 5.17
C LEU A 140 -3.95 8.27 5.50
N TYR A 141 -3.75 9.39 6.21
CA TYR A 141 -2.42 9.82 6.63
C TYR A 141 -1.77 8.78 7.55
N GLU A 142 -2.48 8.25 8.55
CA GLU A 142 -1.92 7.22 9.44
C GLU A 142 -1.77 5.88 8.74
N MET A 143 -2.62 5.60 7.75
CA MET A 143 -2.60 4.35 6.99
C MET A 143 -1.67 4.37 5.77
N HIS A 144 -0.94 5.47 5.52
CA HIS A 144 -0.21 5.67 4.26
C HIS A 144 0.81 4.56 3.97
N ALA A 145 1.50 4.04 5.00
CA ALA A 145 2.45 2.95 4.83
C ALA A 145 1.79 1.68 4.26
N CYS A 146 0.51 1.42 4.59
CA CYS A 146 -0.19 0.22 4.12
C CYS A 146 -0.28 0.17 2.60
N PHE A 147 -0.59 1.28 1.92
CA PHE A 147 -0.68 1.29 0.46
C PHE A 147 0.64 1.72 -0.21
N ASN A 148 1.45 2.59 0.40
CA ASN A 148 2.71 3.02 -0.20
C ASN A 148 3.77 1.90 -0.23
N THR A 149 3.94 1.15 0.86
CA THR A 149 4.99 0.12 0.93
C THR A 149 4.59 -1.18 0.24
N THR A 150 3.29 -1.53 0.26
CA THR A 150 2.79 -2.72 -0.46
C THR A 150 2.44 -2.44 -1.92
N ALA A 151 2.56 -1.19 -2.39
CA ALA A 151 2.09 -0.75 -3.71
C ALA A 151 0.58 -1.01 -3.94
N GLY A 152 -0.23 -0.86 -2.89
CA GLY A 152 -1.68 -0.98 -2.97
C GLY A 152 -2.35 0.26 -3.55
N ASN A 153 -3.58 0.10 -4.01
CA ASN A 153 -4.39 1.20 -4.51
C ASN A 153 -4.93 2.04 -3.36
N VAL A 154 -4.90 3.37 -3.50
CA VAL A 154 -5.63 4.28 -2.63
C VAL A 154 -6.62 5.08 -3.45
N VAL A 155 -7.89 5.06 -3.06
CA VAL A 155 -8.96 5.81 -3.71
C VAL A 155 -9.67 6.65 -2.67
N MET A 156 -9.79 7.95 -2.93
CA MET A 156 -10.53 8.89 -2.10
C MET A 156 -11.75 9.40 -2.88
N GLY A 157 -12.89 9.50 -2.21
CA GLY A 157 -14.09 10.15 -2.73
C GLY A 157 -15.07 10.49 -1.63
N ASP A 158 -16.20 11.10 -2.00
CA ASP A 158 -17.22 11.50 -1.02
C ASP A 158 -18.20 10.37 -0.70
N SER A 159 -18.46 9.49 -1.68
CA SER A 159 -19.43 8.41 -1.56
C SER A 159 -19.13 7.24 -2.50
N PHE A 160 -19.32 6.02 -1.99
CA PHE A 160 -19.27 4.79 -2.77
C PHE A 160 -20.36 4.70 -3.84
N LYS A 161 -21.42 5.51 -3.75
CA LYS A 161 -22.50 5.54 -4.76
C LYS A 161 -22.11 6.31 -6.02
N SER A 162 -21.05 7.12 -5.96
CA SER A 162 -20.61 7.95 -7.08
C SER A 162 -20.18 7.12 -8.29
N SER A 163 -20.43 7.64 -9.50
CA SER A 163 -19.93 7.04 -10.74
C SER A 163 -18.40 7.01 -10.77
N LEU A 164 -17.76 8.04 -10.21
CA LEU A 164 -16.31 8.13 -10.07
C LEU A 164 -15.72 6.92 -9.33
N PHE A 165 -16.29 6.58 -8.17
CA PHE A 165 -15.83 5.42 -7.41
C PHE A 165 -16.03 4.13 -8.20
N LYS A 166 -17.24 3.91 -8.73
CA LYS A 166 -17.59 2.66 -9.45
C LYS A 166 -16.66 2.41 -10.64
N GLN A 167 -16.42 3.42 -11.47
CA GLN A 167 -15.52 3.31 -12.62
C GLN A 167 -14.07 3.08 -12.18
N THR A 168 -13.60 3.80 -11.15
CA THR A 168 -12.23 3.63 -10.64
C THR A 168 -12.02 2.24 -10.08
N TYR A 169 -12.97 1.71 -9.32
CA TYR A 169 -12.91 0.36 -8.77
C TYR A 169 -12.92 -0.71 -9.87
N GLN A 170 -13.76 -0.57 -10.89
CA GLN A 170 -13.78 -1.49 -12.04
C GLN A 170 -12.44 -1.54 -12.77
N ARG A 171 -11.76 -0.40 -12.93
CA ARG A 171 -10.45 -0.33 -13.59
C ARG A 171 -9.36 -1.12 -12.89
N VAL A 172 -9.49 -1.35 -11.58
CA VAL A 172 -8.55 -2.18 -10.82
C VAL A 172 -8.52 -3.62 -11.36
N PHE A 173 -9.64 -4.11 -11.90
CA PHE A 173 -9.79 -5.47 -12.42
C PHE A 173 -9.79 -5.54 -13.95
N GLU A 174 -9.16 -4.56 -14.61
CA GLU A 174 -8.98 -4.60 -16.06
C GLU A 174 -8.25 -5.87 -16.49
N LYS A 175 -8.74 -6.42 -17.60
CA LYS A 175 -8.17 -7.60 -18.25
C LYS A 175 -7.34 -7.20 -19.47
N ASP A 176 -6.34 -8.01 -19.79
CA ASP A 176 -5.58 -7.94 -21.03
C ASP A 176 -6.34 -8.59 -22.20
N CYS A 177 -5.71 -8.62 -23.38
CA CYS A 177 -6.29 -9.26 -24.57
C CYS A 177 -6.50 -10.77 -24.43
N ASN A 178 -5.84 -11.42 -23.48
CA ASN A 178 -5.95 -12.84 -23.20
C ASN A 178 -6.98 -13.15 -22.10
N GLY A 179 -7.60 -12.11 -21.51
CA GLY A 179 -8.59 -12.24 -20.45
C GLY A 179 -8.01 -12.37 -19.04
N PHE A 180 -6.69 -12.21 -18.85
CA PHE A 180 -6.05 -12.20 -17.54
C PHE A 180 -6.07 -10.80 -16.92
N LEU A 181 -6.12 -10.72 -15.60
CA LEU A 181 -6.03 -9.44 -14.90
C LEU A 181 -4.66 -8.81 -15.13
N LYS A 182 -4.61 -7.51 -15.42
CA LYS A 182 -3.36 -6.77 -15.64
C LYS A 182 -2.50 -6.58 -14.39
N MET A 183 -2.93 -7.08 -13.23
CA MET A 183 -2.19 -6.94 -11.97
C MET A 183 -1.19 -8.09 -11.81
N GLY A 184 0.04 -7.77 -11.43
CA GLY A 184 1.04 -8.73 -10.96
C GLY A 184 1.18 -8.65 -9.44
N PHE A 185 1.62 -9.75 -8.82
CA PHE A 185 1.79 -9.84 -7.38
C PHE A 185 3.18 -10.37 -7.01
N ASN A 186 3.65 -9.97 -5.82
CA ASN A 186 4.88 -10.46 -5.19
C ASN A 186 6.10 -10.43 -6.13
N ALA A 187 6.26 -9.33 -6.88
CA ALA A 187 7.37 -9.13 -7.81
C ALA A 187 8.62 -8.62 -7.08
N THR A 188 9.78 -8.92 -7.64
CA THR A 188 11.08 -8.46 -7.13
C THR A 188 11.84 -7.81 -8.28
N MET A 189 12.30 -6.58 -8.07
CA MET A 189 13.14 -5.83 -9.00
C MET A 189 14.56 -5.81 -8.46
N GLU A 190 15.52 -6.24 -9.27
CA GLU A 190 16.96 -6.13 -8.98
C GLU A 190 17.59 -5.18 -10.01
N VAL A 191 18.32 -4.17 -9.54
CA VAL A 191 19.03 -3.23 -10.42
C VAL A 191 20.51 -3.59 -10.43
N LYS A 192 21.05 -3.76 -11.63
CA LYS A 192 22.47 -4.03 -11.88
C LYS A 192 23.05 -2.88 -12.70
N VAL A 193 24.18 -2.36 -12.25
CA VAL A 193 24.86 -1.23 -12.89
C VAL A 193 26.26 -1.63 -13.30
N GLY A 194 26.76 -0.99 -14.36
CA GLY A 194 28.14 -1.15 -14.81
C GLY A 194 29.15 -0.47 -13.88
N ASN A 195 30.43 -0.70 -14.16
CA ASN A 195 31.52 -0.05 -13.43
C ASN A 195 31.43 1.48 -13.59
N GLY A 196 31.55 2.21 -12.48
CA GLY A 196 31.49 3.68 -12.46
C GLY A 196 30.13 4.26 -12.08
N LEU A 197 29.11 3.43 -11.88
CA LEU A 197 27.83 3.82 -11.29
C LEU A 197 27.58 3.06 -9.99
N LYS A 198 26.96 3.75 -9.03
CA LYS A 198 26.38 3.16 -7.83
C LYS A 198 24.91 3.53 -7.71
N ILE A 199 24.18 2.74 -6.94
CA ILE A 199 22.74 2.85 -6.73
C ILE A 199 22.52 3.59 -5.40
N GLU A 200 21.90 4.76 -5.44
CA GLU A 200 21.55 5.52 -4.23
C GLU A 200 20.23 5.04 -3.62
N GLY A 201 19.28 4.66 -4.48
CA GLY A 201 17.98 4.15 -4.07
C GLY A 201 16.90 4.33 -5.13
N VAL A 202 15.65 4.18 -4.70
CA VAL A 202 14.48 4.40 -5.56
C VAL A 202 13.43 5.30 -4.91
N LEU A 203 12.68 6.01 -5.75
CA LEU A 203 11.48 6.75 -5.38
C LEU A 203 10.26 6.09 -6.05
N GLY A 204 9.31 5.67 -5.22
CA GLY A 204 8.08 5.02 -5.68
C GLY A 204 7.45 4.15 -4.59
N CYS A 205 6.33 3.53 -4.91
CA CYS A 205 5.63 2.62 -4.00
C CYS A 205 6.27 1.24 -4.06
N CYS A 206 7.16 0.95 -3.13
CA CYS A 206 7.81 -0.36 -3.00
C CYS A 206 8.34 -0.59 -1.58
N ALA A 207 8.84 -1.79 -1.35
CA ALA A 207 9.55 -2.13 -0.12
C ALA A 207 11.02 -2.42 -0.40
N ASN A 208 11.87 -2.12 0.58
CA ASN A 208 13.29 -2.41 0.55
C ASN A 208 13.53 -3.94 0.59
N GLY A 209 14.25 -4.48 -0.40
CA GLY A 209 14.59 -5.91 -0.47
C GLY A 209 15.75 -6.33 0.45
N SER A 210 16.45 -5.36 1.07
CA SER A 210 17.54 -5.58 2.03
C SER A 210 18.70 -6.42 1.48
N VAL A 211 18.99 -6.30 0.18
CA VAL A 211 20.13 -6.96 -0.48
C VAL A 211 21.16 -5.90 -0.82
N LYS A 212 22.33 -5.98 -0.17
CA LYS A 212 23.46 -5.06 -0.39
C LYS A 212 24.60 -5.76 -1.11
N ASN A 213 25.16 -5.10 -2.12
CA ASN A 213 26.34 -5.55 -2.86
C ASN A 213 27.24 -4.34 -3.21
N ALA A 214 28.30 -4.57 -3.98
CA ALA A 214 29.26 -3.54 -4.36
C ALA A 214 28.67 -2.38 -5.20
N SER A 215 27.50 -2.58 -5.79
CA SER A 215 26.81 -1.56 -6.60
C SER A 215 26.01 -0.57 -5.76
N VAL A 216 25.82 -0.80 -4.46
CA VAL A 216 25.05 0.09 -3.58
C VAL A 216 25.93 1.25 -3.12
N SER A 217 25.42 2.48 -3.26
CA SER A 217 26.08 3.69 -2.76
C SER A 217 26.05 3.76 -1.24
N ASP A 218 27.02 4.47 -0.66
CA ASP A 218 27.00 4.86 0.75
C ASP A 218 26.08 6.07 0.97
N THR A 219 25.76 6.82 -0.09
CA THR A 219 24.76 7.88 -0.11
C THR A 219 23.39 7.29 -0.42
N GLU A 220 22.49 7.30 0.55
CA GLU A 220 21.14 6.75 0.40
C GLU A 220 20.12 7.85 0.09
N MET A 221 19.33 7.64 -0.98
CA MET A 221 18.22 8.53 -1.36
C MET A 221 16.92 7.74 -1.54
N GLY A 222 15.83 8.21 -0.92
CA GLY A 222 14.55 7.51 -0.96
C GLY A 222 14.60 6.15 -0.25
N ILE A 223 14.19 5.09 -0.95
CA ILE A 223 14.30 3.70 -0.46
C ILE A 223 15.68 3.15 -0.90
N GLY A 224 16.72 3.54 -0.18
CA GLY A 224 18.13 3.24 -0.47
C GLY A 224 18.70 2.04 0.29
N GLY A 225 20.02 1.89 0.26
CA GLY A 225 20.74 0.85 1.02
C GLY A 225 20.57 -0.58 0.48
N THR A 226 20.04 -0.73 -0.74
CA THR A 226 19.76 -2.02 -1.38
C THR A 226 19.91 -1.92 -2.90
N CYS A 227 20.19 -3.04 -3.57
CA CYS A 227 20.09 -3.17 -5.02
C CYS A 227 18.83 -3.92 -5.46
N GLN A 228 17.98 -4.31 -4.50
CA GLN A 228 16.76 -5.07 -4.72
C GLN A 228 15.56 -4.45 -4.00
N TRP A 229 14.42 -4.41 -4.67
CA TRP A 229 13.14 -3.94 -4.12
C TRP A 229 12.03 -4.94 -4.38
N LYS A 230 11.09 -5.00 -3.44
CA LYS A 230 9.92 -5.87 -3.49
C LYS A 230 8.66 -5.06 -3.79
N PHE A 231 7.82 -5.60 -4.65
CA PHE A 231 6.52 -5.05 -5.02
C PHE A 231 5.46 -6.09 -4.70
N CYS A 232 4.62 -5.80 -3.71
CA CYS A 232 3.53 -6.74 -3.40
C CYS A 232 2.47 -6.73 -4.51
N SER A 233 2.25 -5.58 -5.16
CA SER A 233 1.43 -5.40 -6.36
C SER A 233 2.21 -4.63 -7.42
N ILE A 234 2.03 -5.00 -8.68
CA ILE A 234 2.46 -4.22 -9.85
C ILE A 234 1.32 -4.14 -10.87
N SER A 235 1.36 -3.11 -11.70
CA SER A 235 0.49 -2.97 -12.86
C SER A 235 1.30 -2.35 -14.00
N PRO A 236 0.84 -2.39 -15.26
CA PRO A 236 1.47 -1.68 -16.37
C PRO A 236 1.59 -0.16 -16.18
N ARG A 237 0.93 0.40 -15.15
CA ARG A 237 1.00 1.81 -14.77
C ARG A 237 1.96 2.06 -13.60
N THR A 238 2.61 1.03 -13.08
CA THR A 238 3.57 1.15 -11.99
C THR A 238 4.87 1.71 -12.54
N THR A 239 5.26 2.88 -12.04
CA THR A 239 6.49 3.57 -12.42
C THR A 239 7.33 3.84 -11.17
N ILE A 240 8.64 3.64 -11.30
CA ILE A 240 9.63 3.87 -10.23
C ILE A 240 10.73 4.74 -10.81
N ALA A 241 11.26 5.66 -10.02
CA ALA A 241 12.47 6.40 -10.36
C ALA A 241 13.66 5.78 -9.62
N ALA A 242 14.67 5.33 -10.36
CA ALA A 242 15.93 4.85 -9.80
C ALA A 242 16.97 5.98 -9.81
N LEU A 243 17.67 6.14 -8.68
CA LEU A 243 18.68 7.17 -8.47
C LEU A 243 20.06 6.55 -8.44
N PHE A 244 21.01 7.18 -9.12
CA PHE A 244 22.35 6.68 -9.33
C PHE A 244 23.40 7.75 -9.04
N GLU A 245 24.52 7.31 -8.48
CA GLU A 245 25.72 8.11 -8.24
C GLU A 245 26.80 7.72 -9.25
N ILE A 246 27.51 8.70 -9.79
CA ILE A 246 28.67 8.48 -10.66
C ILE A 246 29.93 8.39 -9.78
N VAL A 247 30.57 7.22 -9.77
CA VAL A 247 31.80 6.95 -9.01
C VAL A 247 33.04 6.93 -9.91
N ALA A 248 32.85 6.95 -11.23
CA ALA A 248 33.96 7.12 -12.15
C ALA A 248 34.62 8.49 -11.92
N GLN A 249 35.86 8.50 -11.42
CA GLN A 249 36.73 9.65 -11.57
C GLN A 249 37.00 9.81 -13.06
N VAL A 250 36.27 10.71 -13.71
CA VAL A 250 36.72 11.26 -14.97
C VAL A 250 38.06 11.93 -14.66
N THR A 251 39.16 11.38 -15.19
CA THR A 251 40.41 12.12 -15.31
C THR A 251 40.13 13.32 -16.24
N LEU A 252 39.56 14.38 -15.69
CA LEU A 252 39.19 15.58 -16.41
C LEU A 252 40.49 16.28 -16.85
N ARG A 253 40.84 16.11 -18.12
CA ARG A 253 41.46 17.23 -18.85
C ARG A 253 40.39 18.32 -18.89
N PHE A 254 40.63 19.38 -18.12
CA PHE A 254 39.78 20.55 -17.95
C PHE A 254 38.99 20.92 -19.22
N TYR A 255 37.66 20.89 -19.11
CA TYR A 255 36.84 22.02 -19.53
C TYR A 255 35.80 22.26 -18.44
N SER A 256 35.87 23.44 -17.85
CA SER A 256 34.95 23.93 -16.84
C SER A 256 33.54 23.95 -17.41
N ASP A 257 32.62 23.19 -16.82
CA ASP A 257 31.24 23.62 -16.65
C ASP A 257 30.61 22.84 -15.48
N PHE A 258 30.09 23.62 -14.53
CA PHE A 258 29.43 23.19 -13.31
C PHE A 258 28.01 22.74 -13.67
N LEU A 259 27.72 21.43 -13.68
CA LEU A 259 26.35 20.92 -13.71
C LEU A 259 26.25 19.66 -12.84
N THR A 260 25.62 19.79 -11.68
CA THR A 260 25.08 18.66 -10.91
C THR A 260 23.84 18.13 -11.63
N ASP A 261 24.02 17.23 -12.58
CA ASP A 261 22.91 16.60 -13.29
C ASP A 261 22.39 15.38 -12.52
N PHE A 262 21.23 15.53 -11.88
CA PHE A 262 20.41 14.41 -11.41
C PHE A 262 19.75 13.75 -12.64
N TYR A 263 20.25 12.60 -13.07
CA TYR A 263 19.60 11.82 -14.13
C TYR A 263 18.50 10.94 -13.54
N LEU A 264 17.25 11.37 -13.69
CA LEU A 264 16.07 10.60 -13.31
C LEU A 264 15.73 9.58 -14.42
N PHE A 265 16.04 8.30 -14.19
CA PHE A 265 15.59 7.24 -15.10
C PHE A 265 14.22 6.72 -14.67
N PHE A 266 13.21 6.92 -15.51
CA PHE A 266 11.92 6.27 -15.39
C PHE A 266 12.00 4.85 -15.97
N ILE A 267 11.91 3.83 -15.12
CA ILE A 267 11.77 2.46 -15.57
C ILE A 267 10.27 2.19 -15.74
N TYR A 268 9.85 2.00 -16.99
CA TYR A 268 8.53 1.45 -17.31
C TYR A 268 8.62 -0.07 -17.28
N LEU A 269 7.92 -0.69 -16.32
CA LEU A 269 7.67 -2.13 -16.32
C LEU A 269 6.47 -2.38 -17.25
N ASN A 270 6.73 -2.77 -18.51
CA ASN A 270 5.69 -3.23 -19.44
C ASN A 270 5.24 -4.65 -19.08
#